data_AF-A0AB33CGZ3-F1
#
_entry.id   AF-A0AB33CGZ3-F1
#
_cell.length_a   1.000
_cell.length_b   1.000
_cell.length_c   1.000
_cell.angle_alpha   90.00
_cell.angle_beta   90.00
_cell.angle_gamma   90.00
#
_symmetry.space_group_name_H-M   'P 1'
#
loop_
_entity.id
_entity.type
_entity.pdbx_description
1 polymer ?
#
loop_
_entity_poly.entity_id
_entity_poly.type
_entity_poly.pdbx_seq_one_letter_code
_entity_poly.pdbx_strand_id
1 'polypeptide(L)'
;MSASHIRKTCIAAALLSLASATALALTGTATRPQLTSSEASTYTIAKALAKAGPISALVTDNWNPTAGVALLSADYAVAADGSTRYRSVQSAIDAAVAAGGTTRLYISIKAGTYTELVCVPTNAPPLTLFGLGTNTGDTVIRFNNANPTPKPAGTASHPCASNASATTVGTSNSATFTVRAANFEARHLHVDNNYVEGTYTDNNQSAVALAVRGDKANFQDVLLTGNQDTLLISATSASDVIRAYFKSSTIEGDVDFIFGSGVGVFDGATIRSTGARLGSSRGGYIFAPSTRPGSSYGFLAINSSFTGVSGSPDNNTYLGRAWDESVGSLSAYVNGTSPNGQVTVRDSTLGSHIRKTAPWNASTVGRPYCSSNCTNSANRFYEYKNSGTGAAN
;
A
#
# COMPACT_ATOMS: atom_id res chain seq x y z
N MET A 1 59.84 57.13 5.13
CA MET A 1 59.29 57.85 3.96
C MET A 1 58.04 57.13 3.49
N SER A 2 57.01 57.92 3.22
CA SER A 2 55.63 57.53 2.94
C SER A 2 55.47 56.59 1.75
N ALA A 3 54.53 55.64 1.83
CA ALA A 3 53.71 55.22 0.70
C ALA A 3 52.51 54.39 1.19
N SER A 4 51.33 55.02 1.17
CA SER A 4 50.04 54.36 1.27
C SER A 4 49.70 53.69 -0.07
N HIS A 5 48.91 52.60 -0.09
CA HIS A 5 47.70 52.51 -0.92
C HIS A 5 46.99 51.13 -0.94
N ILE A 6 45.68 51.23 -0.69
CA ILE A 6 44.57 50.57 -1.42
C ILE A 6 44.24 49.11 -1.04
N ARG A 7 43.14 49.00 -0.29
CA ARG A 7 42.27 47.83 -0.16
C ARG A 7 41.70 47.44 -1.53
N LYS A 8 41.78 46.15 -1.87
CA LYS A 8 40.92 45.53 -2.90
C LYS A 8 40.11 44.41 -2.25
N THR A 9 38.86 44.70 -1.95
CA THR A 9 37.81 43.72 -1.64
C THR A 9 37.44 42.98 -2.92
N CYS A 10 37.78 41.69 -3.02
CA CYS A 10 37.24 40.79 -4.03
C CYS A 10 35.85 40.32 -3.59
N ILE A 11 34.81 40.81 -4.26
CA ILE A 11 33.46 40.24 -4.19
C ILE A 11 33.41 39.13 -5.25
N ALA A 12 33.38 37.87 -4.80
CA ALA A 12 33.09 36.74 -5.67
C ALA A 12 31.56 36.66 -5.88
N ALA A 13 31.11 36.95 -7.10
CA ALA A 13 29.72 36.74 -7.50
C ALA A 13 29.53 35.26 -7.86
N ALA A 14 28.78 34.52 -7.05
CA ALA A 14 28.32 33.19 -7.39
C ALA A 14 27.11 33.30 -8.33
N LEU A 15 27.30 32.97 -9.61
CA LEU A 15 26.23 32.77 -10.58
C LEU A 15 25.58 31.40 -10.30
N LEU A 16 24.48 31.38 -9.54
CA LEU A 16 23.57 30.24 -9.53
C LEU A 16 22.75 30.28 -10.83
N SER A 17 23.12 29.45 -11.81
CA SER A 17 22.26 29.17 -12.96
C SER A 17 21.09 28.30 -12.50
N LEU A 18 19.93 28.91 -12.24
CA LEU A 18 18.65 28.20 -12.19
C LEU A 18 18.28 27.79 -13.61
N ALA A 19 18.79 26.63 -14.04
CA ALA A 19 18.23 25.93 -15.19
C ALA A 19 16.87 25.35 -14.77
N SER A 20 15.81 26.14 -14.90
CA SER A 20 14.45 25.59 -14.96
C SER A 20 14.32 24.81 -16.26
N ALA A 21 14.75 23.55 -16.24
CA ALA A 21 14.35 22.59 -17.24
C ALA A 21 12.84 22.40 -17.08
N THR A 22 12.05 23.09 -17.91
CA THR A 22 10.64 22.77 -18.08
C THR A 22 10.60 21.36 -18.66
N ALA A 23 10.45 20.36 -17.79
CA ALA A 23 10.19 19.00 -18.22
C ALA A 23 8.94 19.04 -19.11
N LEU A 24 9.11 18.70 -20.39
CA LEU A 24 7.99 18.52 -21.31
C LEU A 24 7.02 17.51 -20.68
N ALA A 25 5.74 17.87 -20.61
CA ALA A 25 4.73 16.95 -20.16
C ALA A 25 4.77 15.70 -21.06
N LEU A 26 4.86 14.52 -20.45
CA LEU A 26 4.82 13.26 -21.19
C LEU A 26 3.55 13.21 -22.05
N THR A 27 3.72 12.96 -23.34
CA THR A 27 2.60 12.67 -24.23
C THR A 27 2.13 11.24 -23.96
N GLY A 28 0.86 11.07 -23.59
CA GLY A 28 0.29 9.76 -23.33
C GLY A 28 0.26 8.88 -24.58
N THR A 29 0.48 7.58 -24.39
CA THR A 29 0.36 6.55 -25.43
C THR A 29 -0.73 5.55 -25.05
N ALA A 30 -1.13 4.68 -25.98
CA ALA A 30 -2.08 3.60 -25.70
C ALA A 30 -1.59 2.61 -24.63
N THR A 31 -0.27 2.50 -24.41
CA THR A 31 0.34 1.63 -23.40
C THR A 31 0.72 2.36 -22.12
N ARG A 32 0.66 3.70 -22.13
CA ARG A 32 1.03 4.57 -21.01
C ARG A 32 0.20 5.88 -21.05
N PRO A 33 -1.10 5.82 -20.76
CA PRO A 33 -1.98 6.98 -20.83
C PRO A 33 -1.63 8.00 -19.75
N GLN A 34 -1.60 9.28 -20.15
CA GLN A 34 -1.41 10.41 -19.26
C GLN A 34 -2.73 11.17 -19.15
N LEU A 35 -3.16 11.49 -17.93
CA LEU A 35 -4.33 12.33 -17.71
C LEU A 35 -4.04 13.76 -18.15
N THR A 36 -5.07 14.42 -18.66
CA THR A 36 -5.11 15.87 -18.76
C THR A 36 -5.24 16.50 -17.37
N SER A 37 -4.93 17.79 -17.25
CA SER A 37 -5.14 18.55 -15.99
C SER A 37 -6.61 18.51 -15.52
N SER A 38 -7.57 18.50 -16.46
CA SER A 38 -9.00 18.44 -16.15
C SER A 38 -9.37 17.09 -15.55
N GLU A 39 -8.95 15.98 -16.16
CA GLU A 39 -9.20 14.64 -15.65
C GLU A 39 -8.48 14.41 -14.31
N ALA A 40 -7.21 14.84 -14.20
CA ALA A 40 -6.44 14.74 -12.98
C ALA A 40 -7.06 15.54 -11.81
N SER A 41 -7.86 16.58 -12.08
CA SER A 41 -8.60 17.30 -11.03
C SER A 41 -9.62 16.42 -10.29
N THR A 42 -9.96 15.25 -10.83
CA THR A 42 -10.86 14.27 -10.19
C THR A 42 -10.15 13.26 -9.30
N TYR A 43 -8.83 13.07 -9.46
CA TYR A 43 -8.03 12.11 -8.69
C TYR A 43 -7.23 12.80 -7.57
N THR A 44 -7.93 13.45 -6.63
CA THR A 44 -7.33 14.08 -5.45
C THR A 44 -7.55 13.23 -4.20
N ILE A 45 -6.76 13.45 -3.15
CA ILE A 45 -6.94 12.77 -1.84
C ILE A 45 -8.39 12.94 -1.36
N ALA A 46 -8.90 14.17 -1.36
CA ALA A 46 -10.25 14.48 -0.91
C ALA A 46 -11.32 13.72 -1.72
N LYS A 47 -11.20 13.67 -3.05
CA LYS A 47 -12.20 13.01 -3.90
C LYS A 47 -12.14 11.48 -3.80
N ALA A 48 -10.94 10.90 -3.74
CA ALA A 48 -10.76 9.46 -3.55
C ALA A 48 -11.37 9.00 -2.22
N LEU A 49 -11.17 9.79 -1.15
CA LEU A 49 -11.63 9.45 0.19
C LEU A 49 -13.03 9.97 0.53
N ALA A 50 -13.75 10.63 -0.37
CA ALA A 50 -15.00 11.30 -0.03
C ALA A 50 -16.19 10.36 0.24
N LYS A 51 -16.19 9.15 -0.34
CA LYS A 51 -17.35 8.26 -0.38
C LYS A 51 -17.09 6.90 0.25
N ALA A 52 -18.08 6.35 0.94
CA ALA A 52 -18.02 5.03 1.55
C ALA A 52 -19.40 4.35 1.64
N GLY A 53 -19.41 3.13 2.19
CA GLY A 53 -20.59 2.31 2.37
C GLY A 53 -20.78 1.29 1.25
N PRO A 54 -21.99 0.73 1.11
CA PRO A 54 -22.32 -0.21 0.05
C PRO A 54 -22.15 0.44 -1.33
N ILE A 55 -21.56 -0.27 -2.28
CA ILE A 55 -21.31 0.19 -3.65
C ILE A 55 -22.62 0.64 -4.33
N SER A 56 -23.74 -0.02 -4.04
CA SER A 56 -25.06 0.34 -4.58
C SER A 56 -25.64 1.64 -4.02
N ALA A 57 -25.12 2.14 -2.90
CA ALA A 57 -25.67 3.27 -2.15
C ALA A 57 -24.57 4.06 -1.43
N LEU A 58 -23.52 4.44 -2.14
CA LEU A 58 -22.39 5.19 -1.56
C LEU A 58 -22.85 6.53 -0.97
N VAL A 59 -22.43 6.79 0.26
CA VAL A 59 -22.65 8.06 0.95
C VAL A 59 -21.40 8.93 0.89
N THR A 60 -21.58 10.26 0.86
CA THR A 60 -20.48 11.22 0.91
C THR A 60 -20.32 11.73 2.33
N ASP A 61 -19.21 11.38 2.98
CA ASP A 61 -18.88 11.84 4.33
C ASP A 61 -17.62 12.73 4.39
N ASN A 62 -16.96 12.93 3.24
CA ASN A 62 -15.76 13.76 3.09
C ASN A 62 -14.65 13.42 4.09
N TRP A 63 -14.42 12.14 4.36
CA TRP A 63 -13.35 11.71 5.27
C TRP A 63 -12.00 12.33 4.86
N ASN A 64 -11.38 13.04 5.80
CA ASN A 64 -10.11 13.73 5.59
C ASN A 64 -9.08 13.33 6.66
N PRO A 65 -8.17 12.39 6.36
CA PRO A 65 -7.11 11.98 7.27
C PRO A 65 -5.78 12.76 7.08
N THR A 66 -5.73 13.83 6.27
CA THR A 66 -4.45 14.48 5.90
C THR A 66 -3.73 15.14 7.07
N ALA A 67 -4.42 15.39 8.19
CA ALA A 67 -3.79 15.82 9.44
C ALA A 67 -2.80 14.78 10.01
N GLY A 68 -2.91 13.53 9.58
CA GLY A 68 -2.09 12.41 10.05
C GLY A 68 -2.71 11.74 11.29
N VAL A 69 -1.87 11.01 12.02
CA VAL A 69 -2.20 10.26 13.23
C VAL A 69 -1.65 11.02 14.43
N ALA A 70 -2.55 11.50 15.28
CA ALA A 70 -2.18 12.16 16.54
C ALA A 70 -1.64 11.12 17.53
N LEU A 71 -0.57 11.46 18.24
CA LEU A 71 -0.05 10.64 19.33
C LEU A 71 -0.43 11.30 20.65
N LEU A 72 -1.29 10.62 21.40
CA LEU A 72 -1.68 11.02 22.75
C LEU A 72 -1.13 10.03 23.77
N SER A 73 -1.35 10.32 25.05
CA SER A 73 -1.04 9.40 26.14
C SER A 73 -1.67 8.03 25.90
N ALA A 74 -0.88 6.98 26.07
CA ALA A 74 -1.35 5.62 25.84
C ALA A 74 -2.26 5.15 26.99
N ASP A 75 -3.40 4.56 26.63
CA ASP A 75 -4.28 3.84 27.55
C ASP A 75 -3.70 2.44 27.86
N TYR A 76 -2.99 1.85 26.90
CA TYR A 76 -2.33 0.55 27.03
C TYR A 76 -0.87 0.64 26.55
N ALA A 77 0.02 -0.08 27.23
CA ALA A 77 1.44 -0.12 26.88
C ALA A 77 1.91 -1.57 26.72
N VAL A 78 2.59 -1.84 25.60
CA VAL A 78 3.08 -3.16 25.21
C VAL A 78 4.61 -3.18 25.24
N ALA A 79 5.21 -4.18 25.88
CA ALA A 79 6.65 -4.38 25.93
C ALA A 79 6.98 -5.88 25.96
N ALA A 80 7.67 -6.37 24.93
CA ALA A 80 8.02 -7.79 24.79
C ALA A 80 8.90 -8.30 25.95
N ASP A 81 9.73 -7.42 26.54
CA ASP A 81 10.60 -7.72 27.68
C ASP A 81 9.86 -7.82 29.03
N GLY A 82 8.55 -7.58 29.04
CA GLY A 82 7.73 -7.62 30.25
C GLY A 82 7.81 -6.38 31.13
N SER A 83 8.36 -5.27 30.64
CA SER A 83 8.41 -4.00 31.40
C SER A 83 7.04 -3.30 31.51
N THR A 84 6.00 -3.82 30.87
CA THR A 84 4.61 -3.35 30.98
C THR A 84 3.66 -4.53 31.23
N ARG A 85 2.37 -4.24 31.45
CA ARG A 85 1.33 -5.26 31.67
C ARG A 85 1.17 -6.23 30.48
N TYR A 86 1.30 -5.73 29.26
CA TYR A 86 1.04 -6.49 28.03
C TYR A 86 2.36 -6.85 27.35
N ARG A 87 2.60 -8.15 27.14
CA ARG A 87 3.80 -8.65 26.44
C ARG A 87 3.61 -8.85 24.94
N SER A 88 2.36 -8.88 24.48
CA SER A 88 1.99 -9.03 23.07
C SER A 88 1.01 -7.93 22.66
N VAL A 89 1.08 -7.54 21.40
CA VAL A 89 0.20 -6.53 20.79
C VAL A 89 -1.24 -7.01 20.82
N GLN A 90 -1.49 -8.29 20.51
CA GLN A 90 -2.84 -8.85 20.54
C GLN A 90 -3.48 -8.72 21.94
N SER A 91 -2.73 -8.99 23.02
CA SER A 91 -3.30 -8.94 24.38
C SER A 91 -3.73 -7.53 24.81
N ALA A 92 -3.07 -6.47 24.32
CA ALA A 92 -3.49 -5.10 24.55
C ALA A 92 -4.73 -4.73 23.71
N ILE A 93 -4.79 -5.19 22.46
CA ILE A 93 -5.99 -5.03 21.62
C ILE A 93 -7.19 -5.73 22.28
N ASP A 94 -7.03 -6.97 22.75
CA ASP A 94 -8.09 -7.74 23.39
C ASP A 94 -8.63 -7.01 24.63
N ALA A 95 -7.74 -6.40 25.42
CA ALA A 95 -8.13 -5.59 26.57
C ALA A 95 -8.89 -4.31 26.18
N ALA A 96 -8.47 -3.64 25.10
CA ALA A 96 -9.15 -2.47 24.57
C ALA A 96 -10.54 -2.82 24.00
N VAL A 97 -10.66 -3.95 23.29
CA VAL A 97 -11.93 -4.49 22.79
C VAL A 97 -12.86 -4.84 23.96
N ALA A 98 -12.34 -5.48 25.01
CA ALA A 98 -13.12 -5.82 26.20
C ALA A 98 -13.61 -4.58 26.97
N ALA A 99 -12.83 -3.50 26.98
CA ALA A 99 -13.26 -2.22 27.55
C ALA A 99 -14.38 -1.55 26.72
N GLY A 100 -14.35 -1.74 25.40
CA GLY A 100 -15.35 -1.21 24.48
C GLY A 100 -15.37 0.32 24.43
N GLY A 101 -16.54 0.89 24.09
CA GLY A 101 -16.75 2.34 24.04
C GLY A 101 -16.62 2.95 22.64
N THR A 102 -16.83 4.25 22.56
CA THR A 102 -16.82 5.04 21.31
C THR A 102 -15.65 6.02 21.24
N THR A 103 -14.97 6.24 22.36
CA THR A 103 -13.77 7.08 22.44
C THR A 103 -12.57 6.33 21.87
N ARG A 104 -11.70 7.05 21.15
CA ARG A 104 -10.45 6.49 20.63
C ARG A 104 -9.52 6.08 21.77
N LEU A 105 -9.01 4.85 21.71
CA LEU A 105 -8.02 4.32 22.65
C LEU A 105 -6.64 4.23 22.00
N TYR A 106 -5.60 4.45 22.79
CA TYR A 106 -4.21 4.54 22.35
C TYR A 106 -3.37 3.41 22.94
N ILE A 107 -2.68 2.66 22.08
CA ILE A 107 -1.81 1.54 22.45
C ILE A 107 -0.39 1.87 22.01
N SER A 108 0.49 2.10 22.99
CA SER A 108 1.93 2.27 22.73
C SER A 108 2.64 0.91 22.70
N ILE A 109 3.60 0.78 21.79
CA ILE A 109 4.36 -0.46 21.59
C ILE A 109 5.85 -0.13 21.67
N LYS A 110 6.53 -0.65 22.70
CA LYS A 110 7.97 -0.46 22.90
C LYS A 110 8.76 -0.99 21.69
N ALA A 111 9.93 -0.43 21.43
CA ALA A 111 10.89 -1.01 20.50
C ALA A 111 11.17 -2.48 20.86
N GLY A 112 11.27 -3.32 19.83
CA GLY A 112 11.39 -4.76 19.96
C GLY A 112 10.69 -5.49 18.82
N THR A 113 10.89 -6.81 18.78
CA THR A 113 10.24 -7.67 17.78
C THR A 113 9.18 -8.56 18.41
N TYR A 114 7.96 -8.41 17.89
CA TYR A 114 6.76 -9.13 18.28
C TYR A 114 6.46 -10.16 17.20
N THR A 115 6.75 -11.44 17.49
CA THR A 115 6.50 -12.53 16.54
C THR A 115 5.12 -13.13 16.80
N GLU A 116 4.09 -12.51 16.24
CA GLU A 116 2.68 -12.83 16.50
C GLU A 116 1.80 -12.47 15.30
N LEU A 117 0.61 -13.09 15.24
CA LEU A 117 -0.46 -12.67 14.35
C LEU A 117 -1.36 -11.67 15.09
N VAL A 118 -1.67 -10.55 14.45
CA VAL A 118 -2.44 -9.46 15.07
C VAL A 118 -3.78 -9.25 14.33
N CYS A 119 -4.86 -9.19 15.09
CA CYS A 119 -6.22 -8.96 14.65
C CYS A 119 -6.84 -7.81 15.43
N VAL A 120 -7.25 -6.76 14.72
CA VAL A 120 -8.17 -5.75 15.25
C VAL A 120 -9.57 -6.11 14.76
N PRO A 121 -10.42 -6.74 15.59
CA PRO A 121 -11.70 -7.27 15.16
C PRO A 121 -12.71 -6.16 14.86
N THR A 122 -13.78 -6.47 14.12
CA THR A 122 -14.79 -5.49 13.68
C THR A 122 -15.43 -4.70 14.82
N ASN A 123 -15.55 -5.31 16.01
CA ASN A 123 -16.16 -4.71 17.20
C ASN A 123 -15.16 -3.91 18.06
N ALA A 124 -13.91 -3.73 17.65
CA ALA A 124 -12.99 -2.89 18.39
C ALA A 124 -13.47 -1.43 18.41
N PRO A 125 -13.28 -0.69 19.51
CA PRO A 125 -13.44 0.77 19.51
C PRO A 125 -12.44 1.39 18.52
N PRO A 126 -12.54 2.69 18.18
CA PRO A 126 -11.49 3.34 17.41
C PRO A 126 -10.13 3.18 18.12
N LEU A 127 -9.16 2.54 17.48
CA LEU A 127 -7.85 2.27 18.08
C LEU A 127 -6.75 3.01 17.33
N THR A 128 -5.77 3.51 18.07
CA THR A 128 -4.49 3.99 17.55
C THR A 128 -3.36 3.16 18.13
N LEU A 129 -2.60 2.47 17.29
CA LEU A 129 -1.37 1.77 17.68
C LEU A 129 -0.15 2.59 17.27
N PHE A 130 0.84 2.73 18.14
CA PHE A 130 2.06 3.43 17.78
C PHE A 130 3.33 2.88 18.41
N GLY A 131 4.41 2.85 17.62
CA GLY A 131 5.71 2.40 18.09
C GLY A 131 6.47 3.49 18.84
N LEU A 132 7.30 3.06 19.77
CA LEU A 132 8.21 3.89 20.56
C LEU A 132 9.67 3.73 20.12
N GLY A 133 9.89 3.16 18.93
CA GLY A 133 11.17 3.09 18.25
C GLY A 133 11.82 4.45 18.05
N THR A 134 13.15 4.47 17.87
CA THR A 134 13.83 5.66 17.36
C THR A 134 13.61 5.78 15.84
N ASN A 135 13.59 4.63 15.17
CA ASN A 135 13.25 4.48 13.77
C ASN A 135 11.98 3.64 13.63
N THR A 136 11.28 3.82 12.51
CA THR A 136 10.05 3.10 12.17
C THR A 136 10.24 1.57 12.18
N GLY A 137 11.46 1.11 11.87
CA GLY A 137 11.84 -0.31 11.87
C GLY A 137 12.18 -0.91 13.23
N ASP A 138 12.19 -0.14 14.32
CA ASP A 138 12.61 -0.65 15.65
C ASP A 138 11.47 -1.36 16.39
N THR A 139 10.21 -1.05 16.05
CA THR A 139 9.02 -1.72 16.60
C THR A 139 8.40 -2.60 15.51
N VAL A 140 8.73 -3.89 15.54
CA VAL A 140 8.41 -4.85 14.46
C VAL A 140 7.35 -5.84 14.91
N ILE A 141 6.24 -5.91 14.19
CA ILE A 141 5.26 -7.00 14.26
C ILE A 141 5.54 -7.90 13.05
N ARG A 142 5.98 -9.14 13.30
CA ARG A 142 6.34 -10.07 12.23
C ARG A 142 5.68 -11.42 12.38
N PHE A 143 5.39 -12.06 11.26
CA PHE A 143 5.05 -13.47 11.25
C PHE A 143 5.41 -14.11 9.91
N ASN A 144 5.72 -15.41 9.94
CA ASN A 144 6.05 -16.18 8.74
C ASN A 144 4.84 -17.02 8.37
N ASN A 145 4.00 -16.50 7.48
CA ASN A 145 2.84 -17.23 7.00
C ASN A 145 2.48 -16.84 5.56
N ALA A 146 2.10 -17.80 4.76
CA ALA A 146 1.82 -17.63 3.33
C ALA A 146 0.64 -18.48 2.90
N ASN A 147 0.09 -18.18 1.72
CA ASN A 147 -0.99 -18.93 1.09
C ASN A 147 -0.82 -20.46 1.17
N PRO A 148 0.32 -21.04 0.78
CA PRO A 148 0.48 -22.49 0.73
C PRO A 148 0.86 -23.11 2.08
N THR A 149 0.93 -22.33 3.16
CA THR A 149 1.29 -22.83 4.49
C THR A 149 0.24 -23.86 4.94
N PRO A 150 0.64 -25.12 5.20
CA PRO A 150 -0.27 -26.14 5.69
C PRO A 150 -0.77 -25.83 7.10
N LYS A 151 -2.00 -26.22 7.39
CA LYS A 151 -2.60 -26.10 8.72
C LYS A 151 -3.57 -27.25 8.99
N PRO A 152 -3.78 -27.62 10.27
CA PRO A 152 -4.81 -28.60 10.61
C PRO A 152 -6.20 -28.10 10.23
N ALA A 153 -7.00 -28.98 9.60
CA ALA A 153 -8.43 -28.74 9.45
C ALA A 153 -9.10 -28.62 10.84
N GLY A 154 -10.08 -27.75 10.96
CA GLY A 154 -10.76 -27.41 12.20
C GLY A 154 -10.12 -26.27 13.00
N THR A 155 -8.95 -25.76 12.61
CA THR A 155 -8.28 -24.64 13.30
C THR A 155 -8.28 -23.39 12.42
N ALA A 156 -8.59 -22.20 12.94
CA ALA A 156 -8.44 -20.96 12.16
C ALA A 156 -6.95 -20.62 11.94
N SER A 157 -6.61 -20.06 10.77
CA SER A 157 -5.21 -19.69 10.47
C SER A 157 -4.73 -18.40 11.14
N HIS A 158 -5.67 -17.56 11.56
CA HIS A 158 -5.43 -16.22 12.07
C HIS A 158 -6.61 -15.86 13.00
N PRO A 159 -6.44 -15.04 14.06
CA PRO A 159 -7.55 -14.70 14.97
C PRO A 159 -8.73 -14.02 14.25
N CYS A 160 -8.44 -13.25 13.19
CA CYS A 160 -9.44 -12.65 12.28
C CYS A 160 -9.93 -13.58 11.15
N ALA A 161 -9.51 -14.85 11.05
CA ALA A 161 -9.86 -15.73 9.93
C ALA A 161 -11.07 -16.63 10.22
N SER A 162 -11.84 -16.93 9.17
CA SER A 162 -12.98 -17.86 9.19
C SER A 162 -12.69 -19.18 8.45
N ASN A 163 -11.42 -19.45 8.10
CA ASN A 163 -11.03 -20.56 7.24
C ASN A 163 -10.75 -21.88 7.98
N ALA A 164 -11.48 -22.18 9.07
CA ALA A 164 -11.20 -23.35 9.90
C ALA A 164 -11.23 -24.68 9.11
N SER A 165 -12.12 -24.81 8.13
CA SER A 165 -12.24 -26.01 7.29
C SER A 165 -11.13 -26.14 6.23
N ALA A 166 -10.33 -25.10 5.98
CA ALA A 166 -9.25 -25.15 5.00
C ALA A 166 -8.01 -25.86 5.57
N THR A 167 -7.32 -26.60 4.69
CA THR A 167 -6.06 -27.30 5.01
C THR A 167 -4.81 -26.46 4.73
N THR A 168 -4.98 -25.30 4.09
CA THR A 168 -3.94 -24.28 3.91
C THR A 168 -4.44 -22.93 4.40
N VAL A 169 -3.51 -22.02 4.65
CA VAL A 169 -3.80 -20.70 5.20
C VAL A 169 -4.57 -19.82 4.20
N GLY A 170 -4.19 -19.83 2.92
CA GLY A 170 -4.80 -18.97 1.91
C GLY A 170 -4.29 -17.54 1.95
N THR A 171 -4.17 -16.89 0.80
CA THR A 171 -3.63 -15.52 0.65
C THR A 171 -4.23 -14.54 1.66
N SER A 172 -5.56 -14.40 1.70
CA SER A 172 -6.25 -13.43 2.56
C SER A 172 -6.01 -13.63 4.06
N ASN A 173 -5.68 -14.86 4.51
CA ASN A 173 -5.44 -15.15 5.92
C ASN A 173 -3.95 -15.33 6.25
N SER A 174 -3.06 -15.16 5.28
CA SER A 174 -1.61 -15.14 5.50
C SER A 174 -1.10 -13.86 6.17
N ALA A 175 -1.98 -12.86 6.30
CA ALA A 175 -1.69 -11.56 6.89
C ALA A 175 -1.03 -11.69 8.27
N THR A 176 0.13 -11.04 8.46
CA THR A 176 0.72 -10.86 9.81
C THR A 176 -0.18 -9.98 10.68
N PHE A 177 -0.75 -8.92 10.10
CA PHE A 177 -1.66 -8.01 10.77
C PHE A 177 -2.93 -7.80 9.93
N THR A 178 -4.10 -8.16 10.49
CA THR A 178 -5.41 -7.85 9.91
C THR A 178 -6.17 -6.77 10.71
N VAL A 179 -6.64 -5.73 10.02
CA VAL A 179 -7.47 -4.67 10.59
C VAL A 179 -8.89 -4.75 10.02
N ARG A 180 -9.86 -5.24 10.82
CA ARG A 180 -11.29 -5.29 10.47
C ARG A 180 -12.11 -4.11 10.99
N ALA A 181 -11.68 -3.47 12.08
CA ALA A 181 -12.38 -2.33 12.64
C ALA A 181 -12.33 -1.09 11.73
N ALA A 182 -13.39 -0.29 11.80
CA ALA A 182 -13.39 1.04 11.21
C ALA A 182 -12.63 2.04 12.11
N ASN A 183 -12.15 3.14 11.52
CA ASN A 183 -11.43 4.22 12.23
C ASN A 183 -10.16 3.74 12.96
N PHE A 184 -9.51 2.70 12.45
CA PHE A 184 -8.22 2.26 12.97
C PHE A 184 -7.10 3.22 12.54
N GLU A 185 -6.14 3.45 13.43
CA GLU A 185 -4.94 4.22 13.11
C GLU A 185 -3.68 3.47 13.55
N ALA A 186 -2.60 3.63 12.78
CA ALA A 186 -1.28 3.18 13.17
C ALA A 186 -0.21 4.21 12.81
N ARG A 187 0.80 4.35 13.69
CA ARG A 187 1.92 5.24 13.44
C ARG A 187 3.26 4.71 13.94
N HIS A 188 4.32 4.89 13.16
CA HIS A 188 5.69 4.56 13.56
C HIS A 188 5.87 3.07 13.92
N LEU A 189 5.40 2.18 13.04
CA LEU A 189 5.42 0.73 13.22
C LEU A 189 5.89 0.01 11.97
N HIS A 190 6.55 -1.13 12.15
CA HIS A 190 6.93 -2.05 11.08
C HIS A 190 6.07 -3.31 11.15
N VAL A 191 5.37 -3.62 10.05
CA VAL A 191 4.65 -4.88 9.85
C VAL A 191 5.36 -5.68 8.76
N ASP A 192 5.79 -6.88 9.12
CA ASP A 192 6.65 -7.72 8.28
C ASP A 192 6.04 -9.10 8.08
N ASN A 193 5.90 -9.52 6.82
CA ASN A 193 5.74 -10.94 6.54
C ASN A 193 7.07 -11.50 6.03
N ASN A 194 7.78 -12.21 6.90
CA ASN A 194 9.10 -12.77 6.62
C ASN A 194 9.04 -14.16 5.97
N TYR A 195 7.94 -14.47 5.27
CA TYR A 195 7.85 -15.69 4.49
C TYR A 195 8.97 -15.79 3.46
N VAL A 196 9.58 -16.97 3.38
CA VAL A 196 10.62 -17.29 2.41
C VAL A 196 9.97 -18.08 1.27
N GLU A 197 9.77 -17.44 0.13
CA GLU A 197 9.16 -18.11 -1.02
C GLU A 197 10.00 -19.30 -1.51
N GLY A 198 9.32 -20.36 -1.95
CA GLY A 198 9.91 -21.66 -2.26
C GLY A 198 9.96 -22.62 -1.07
N THR A 199 9.58 -22.17 0.14
CA THR A 199 9.44 -23.05 1.32
C THR A 199 8.43 -24.18 1.08
N TYR A 200 7.36 -23.90 0.32
CA TYR A 200 6.34 -24.87 -0.05
C TYR A 200 6.28 -25.03 -1.58
N THR A 201 5.93 -26.23 -2.07
CA THR A 201 5.98 -26.60 -3.50
C THR A 201 4.83 -26.01 -4.36
N ASP A 202 4.04 -25.08 -3.83
CA ASP A 202 2.94 -24.44 -4.55
C ASP A 202 3.45 -23.32 -5.48
N ASN A 203 2.70 -22.97 -6.52
CA ASN A 203 3.08 -21.87 -7.40
C ASN A 203 2.64 -20.50 -6.89
N ASN A 204 1.60 -20.44 -6.05
CA ASN A 204 1.15 -19.21 -5.41
C ASN A 204 1.77 -19.07 -4.02
N GLN A 205 2.82 -18.27 -3.95
CA GLN A 205 3.65 -18.03 -2.78
C GLN A 205 3.26 -16.76 -2.00
N SER A 206 2.08 -16.18 -2.28
CA SER A 206 1.61 -14.93 -1.68
C SER A 206 1.63 -14.95 -0.14
N ALA A 207 2.09 -13.85 0.44
CA ALA A 207 2.30 -13.69 1.88
C ALA A 207 2.04 -12.25 2.31
N VAL A 208 0.88 -12.02 2.94
CA VAL A 208 0.42 -10.67 3.27
C VAL A 208 1.08 -10.17 4.56
N ALA A 209 1.61 -8.96 4.56
CA ALA A 209 2.05 -8.29 5.79
C ALA A 209 0.84 -7.64 6.49
N LEU A 210 0.13 -6.77 5.77
CA LEU A 210 -1.02 -6.04 6.29
C LEU A 210 -2.27 -6.27 5.43
N ALA A 211 -3.35 -6.70 6.07
CA ALA A 211 -4.69 -6.76 5.48
C ALA A 211 -5.61 -5.71 6.10
N VAL A 212 -6.01 -4.72 5.31
CA VAL A 212 -6.99 -3.71 5.70
C VAL A 212 -8.37 -4.13 5.19
N ARG A 213 -9.32 -4.27 6.12
CA ARG A 213 -10.68 -4.78 5.91
C ARG A 213 -11.77 -3.84 6.40
N GLY A 214 -11.43 -2.89 7.28
CA GLY A 214 -12.33 -1.85 7.80
C GLY A 214 -12.15 -0.50 7.09
N ASP A 215 -13.18 0.34 7.16
CA ASP A 215 -13.17 1.68 6.56
C ASP A 215 -12.45 2.71 7.44
N LYS A 216 -11.97 3.80 6.83
CA LYS A 216 -11.26 4.90 7.50
C LYS A 216 -9.99 4.49 8.24
N ALA A 217 -9.20 3.57 7.66
CA ALA A 217 -7.93 3.16 8.24
C ALA A 217 -6.81 4.16 7.89
N ASN A 218 -6.15 4.74 8.89
CA ASN A 218 -5.12 5.78 8.70
C ASN A 218 -3.75 5.31 9.21
N PHE A 219 -2.79 5.22 8.32
CA PHE A 219 -1.43 4.77 8.60
C PHE A 219 -0.46 5.91 8.33
N GLN A 220 0.33 6.30 9.32
CA GLN A 220 1.36 7.34 9.14
C GLN A 220 2.74 6.80 9.52
N ASP A 221 3.73 6.98 8.66
CA ASP A 221 5.10 6.56 8.97
C ASP A 221 5.13 5.09 9.41
N VAL A 222 4.55 4.22 8.60
CA VAL A 222 4.64 2.76 8.80
C VAL A 222 5.54 2.14 7.75
N LEU A 223 6.23 1.07 8.12
CA LEU A 223 6.99 0.24 7.21
C LEU A 223 6.26 -1.08 7.00
N LEU A 224 5.93 -1.41 5.76
CA LEU A 224 5.32 -2.70 5.40
C LEU A 224 6.30 -3.47 4.53
N THR A 225 6.73 -4.65 4.96
CA THR A 225 7.67 -5.49 4.21
C THR A 225 7.10 -6.87 3.92
N GLY A 226 7.36 -7.33 2.71
CA GLY A 226 7.00 -8.66 2.22
C GLY A 226 7.59 -8.86 0.82
N ASN A 227 7.09 -9.87 0.12
CA ASN A 227 7.45 -10.17 -1.26
C ASN A 227 6.21 -10.07 -2.14
N GLN A 228 5.60 -11.22 -2.48
CA GLN A 228 4.32 -11.25 -3.16
C GLN A 228 3.16 -10.90 -2.21
N ASP A 229 2.26 -10.01 -2.64
CA ASP A 229 1.01 -9.65 -1.96
C ASP A 229 1.18 -8.96 -0.58
N THR A 230 2.20 -8.11 -0.40
CA THR A 230 2.52 -7.45 0.89
C THR A 230 1.34 -6.71 1.55
N LEU A 231 0.58 -5.90 0.80
CA LEU A 231 -0.50 -5.05 1.32
C LEU A 231 -1.83 -5.34 0.61
N LEU A 232 -2.80 -5.86 1.37
CA LEU A 232 -4.14 -6.16 0.89
C LEU A 232 -5.17 -5.14 1.41
N ILE A 233 -5.70 -4.31 0.53
CA ILE A 233 -6.79 -3.37 0.83
C ILE A 233 -8.07 -3.88 0.17
N SER A 234 -8.92 -4.58 0.93
CA SER A 234 -10.17 -5.13 0.41
C SER A 234 -11.17 -5.24 1.54
N ALA A 235 -12.41 -4.84 1.30
CA ALA A 235 -13.48 -4.94 2.30
C ALA A 235 -13.73 -6.41 2.67
N THR A 236 -14.29 -6.65 3.87
CA THR A 236 -14.74 -8.01 4.23
C THR A 236 -15.87 -8.48 3.31
N SER A 237 -16.78 -7.57 2.96
CA SER A 237 -17.83 -7.82 1.97
C SER A 237 -17.45 -7.21 0.62
N ALA A 238 -17.57 -7.98 -0.45
CA ALA A 238 -17.34 -7.47 -1.81
C ALA A 238 -18.36 -6.41 -2.25
N SER A 239 -19.45 -6.21 -1.50
CA SER A 239 -20.45 -5.17 -1.74
C SER A 239 -20.04 -3.80 -1.21
N ASP A 240 -19.00 -3.70 -0.40
CA ASP A 240 -18.69 -2.51 0.39
C ASP A 240 -17.40 -1.85 -0.08
N VAL A 241 -17.36 -0.52 0.04
CA VAL A 241 -16.13 0.26 -0.14
C VAL A 241 -15.52 0.54 1.23
N ILE A 242 -14.25 0.19 1.38
CA ILE A 242 -13.39 0.65 2.46
C ILE A 242 -12.37 1.64 1.94
N ARG A 243 -11.91 2.53 2.81
CA ARG A 243 -10.86 3.50 2.51
C ARG A 243 -9.70 3.36 3.49
N ALA A 244 -8.49 3.42 2.94
CA ALA A 244 -7.24 3.44 3.68
C ALA A 244 -6.35 4.57 3.18
N TYR A 245 -5.69 5.26 4.11
CA TYR A 245 -4.76 6.35 3.82
C TYR A 245 -3.39 6.04 4.44
N PHE A 246 -2.34 6.12 3.63
CA PHE A 246 -0.96 5.85 3.99
C PHE A 246 -0.15 7.12 3.76
N LYS A 247 0.26 7.79 4.84
CA LYS A 247 1.01 9.05 4.81
C LYS A 247 2.46 8.85 5.21
N SER A 248 3.40 9.23 4.35
CA SER A 248 4.84 9.12 4.64
C SER A 248 5.27 7.69 5.02
N SER A 249 4.57 6.70 4.49
CA SER A 249 4.79 5.28 4.77
C SER A 249 5.70 4.65 3.71
N THR A 250 6.32 3.54 4.06
CA THR A 250 7.10 2.71 3.15
C THR A 250 6.37 1.39 2.94
N ILE A 251 6.19 0.98 1.68
CA ILE A 251 5.64 -0.32 1.31
C ILE A 251 6.63 -1.02 0.38
N GLU A 252 7.08 -2.21 0.77
CA GLU A 252 8.06 -3.01 0.05
C GLU A 252 7.50 -4.35 -0.43
N GLY A 253 7.86 -4.73 -1.65
CA GLY A 253 7.54 -6.04 -2.21
C GLY A 253 7.91 -6.14 -3.68
N ASP A 254 7.53 -7.23 -4.34
CA ASP A 254 7.90 -7.47 -5.74
C ASP A 254 6.73 -7.75 -6.67
N VAL A 255 5.86 -8.70 -6.34
CA VAL A 255 4.74 -9.13 -7.18
C VAL A 255 3.42 -8.75 -6.50
N ASP A 256 2.60 -7.98 -7.21
CA ASP A 256 1.26 -7.55 -6.79
C ASP A 256 1.22 -7.00 -5.35
N PHE A 257 2.31 -6.38 -4.90
CA PHE A 257 2.53 -6.16 -3.46
C PHE A 257 1.63 -5.07 -2.85
N ILE A 258 0.86 -4.35 -3.67
CA ILE A 258 -0.28 -3.53 -3.26
C ILE A 258 -1.49 -3.94 -4.07
N PHE A 259 -2.45 -4.63 -3.45
CA PHE A 259 -3.56 -5.27 -4.16
C PHE A 259 -4.89 -5.20 -3.41
N GLY A 260 -5.97 -5.48 -4.14
CA GLY A 260 -7.32 -5.54 -3.59
C GLY A 260 -8.30 -4.52 -4.15
N SER A 261 -9.52 -4.54 -3.61
CA SER A 261 -10.69 -3.87 -4.18
C SER A 261 -11.03 -2.52 -3.55
N GLY A 262 -10.43 -2.20 -2.41
CA GLY A 262 -10.72 -0.99 -1.64
C GLY A 262 -10.08 0.26 -2.23
N VAL A 263 -10.37 1.40 -1.59
CA VAL A 263 -9.72 2.67 -1.90
C VAL A 263 -8.46 2.82 -1.05
N GLY A 264 -7.30 2.94 -1.70
CA GLY A 264 -6.01 3.10 -1.04
C GLY A 264 -5.30 4.36 -1.52
N VAL A 265 -5.08 5.32 -0.64
CA VAL A 265 -4.35 6.55 -0.95
C VAL A 265 -2.97 6.52 -0.30
N PHE A 266 -1.93 6.65 -1.11
CA PHE A 266 -0.52 6.68 -0.70
C PHE A 266 0.02 8.08 -0.95
N ASP A 267 0.21 8.85 0.11
CA ASP A 267 0.58 10.27 0.06
C ASP A 267 1.95 10.50 0.68
N GLY A 268 2.89 10.98 -0.13
CA GLY A 268 4.28 11.13 0.33
C GLY A 268 4.95 9.79 0.66
N ALA A 269 4.45 8.68 0.10
CA ALA A 269 4.91 7.34 0.42
C ALA A 269 6.18 6.98 -0.37
N THR A 270 6.96 6.04 0.18
CA THR A 270 7.97 5.32 -0.59
C THR A 270 7.45 3.94 -0.97
N ILE A 271 7.32 3.72 -2.27
CA ILE A 271 6.91 2.44 -2.85
C ILE A 271 8.18 1.76 -3.37
N ARG A 272 8.63 0.72 -2.70
CA ARG A 272 9.94 0.10 -2.96
C ARG A 272 9.78 -1.28 -3.56
N SER A 273 10.16 -1.42 -4.82
CA SER A 273 10.25 -2.72 -5.48
C SER A 273 11.49 -3.47 -4.99
N THR A 274 11.23 -4.54 -4.25
CA THR A 274 12.15 -5.64 -4.03
C THR A 274 12.05 -6.58 -5.23
N GLY A 275 12.78 -7.70 -5.22
CA GLY A 275 12.79 -8.60 -6.37
C GLY A 275 14.09 -9.38 -6.52
N ALA A 276 15.05 -9.19 -5.61
CA ALA A 276 16.28 -9.97 -5.58
C ALA A 276 16.04 -11.48 -5.70
N ARG A 277 14.95 -12.00 -5.11
CA ARG A 277 14.54 -13.41 -5.21
C ARG A 277 14.12 -13.86 -6.62
N LEU A 278 13.67 -12.93 -7.47
CA LEU A 278 13.27 -13.22 -8.86
C LEU A 278 14.48 -13.36 -9.81
N GLY A 279 15.71 -13.23 -9.29
CA GLY A 279 16.94 -13.48 -10.03
C GLY A 279 17.13 -12.53 -11.22
N SER A 280 17.41 -13.08 -12.41
CA SER A 280 17.54 -12.29 -13.65
C SER A 280 16.20 -11.70 -14.10
N SER A 281 15.07 -12.26 -13.66
CA SER A 281 13.72 -11.82 -13.97
C SER A 281 13.17 -10.85 -12.93
N ARG A 282 14.04 -9.99 -12.38
CA ARG A 282 13.83 -8.98 -11.30
C ARG A 282 12.74 -7.91 -11.57
N GLY A 283 11.74 -8.22 -12.38
CA GLY A 283 10.61 -7.39 -12.73
C GLY A 283 9.35 -7.99 -12.14
N GLY A 284 8.57 -7.15 -11.47
CA GLY A 284 7.32 -7.54 -10.83
C GLY A 284 6.22 -6.51 -11.10
N TYR A 285 5.21 -6.50 -10.24
CA TYR A 285 4.04 -5.62 -10.35
C TYR A 285 3.85 -4.90 -9.04
N ILE A 286 3.79 -3.58 -9.08
CA ILE A 286 3.55 -2.79 -7.86
C ILE A 286 2.08 -2.89 -7.46
N PHE A 287 1.18 -2.46 -8.35
CA PHE A 287 -0.25 -2.42 -8.08
C PHE A 287 -1.00 -3.57 -8.78
N ALA A 288 -1.88 -4.23 -8.03
CA ALA A 288 -2.86 -5.19 -8.54
C ALA A 288 -4.29 -4.89 -8.04
N PRO A 289 -4.89 -3.74 -8.45
CA PRO A 289 -6.24 -3.38 -8.00
C PRO A 289 -7.30 -4.33 -8.58
N SER A 290 -8.28 -4.68 -7.74
CA SER A 290 -9.51 -5.42 -8.09
C SER A 290 -10.76 -4.57 -7.86
N THR A 291 -10.66 -3.25 -8.09
CA THR A 291 -11.75 -2.29 -7.90
C THR A 291 -13.05 -2.80 -8.51
N ARG A 292 -14.08 -2.92 -7.66
CA ARG A 292 -15.38 -3.49 -8.03
C ARG A 292 -16.13 -2.55 -8.99
N PRO A 293 -16.99 -3.10 -9.88
CA PRO A 293 -17.91 -2.27 -10.66
C PRO A 293 -18.74 -1.37 -9.75
N GLY A 294 -19.03 -0.16 -10.20
CA GLY A 294 -19.73 0.86 -9.39
C GLY A 294 -18.82 1.68 -8.47
N SER A 295 -17.62 1.22 -8.13
CA SER A 295 -16.63 2.06 -7.42
C SER A 295 -15.77 2.88 -8.40
N SER A 296 -15.80 4.21 -8.23
CA SER A 296 -15.03 5.16 -9.05
C SER A 296 -13.54 5.21 -8.70
N TYR A 297 -13.17 4.83 -7.48
CA TYR A 297 -11.80 4.92 -6.99
C TYR A 297 -11.28 3.56 -6.52
N GLY A 298 -10.01 3.30 -6.82
CA GLY A 298 -9.20 2.22 -6.28
C GLY A 298 -7.97 2.83 -5.62
N PHE A 299 -6.81 2.75 -6.27
CA PHE A 299 -5.56 3.24 -5.70
C PHE A 299 -5.16 4.62 -6.23
N LEU A 300 -4.61 5.45 -5.35
CA LEU A 300 -4.02 6.75 -5.69
C LEU A 300 -2.66 6.87 -5.01
N ALA A 301 -1.58 6.86 -5.79
CA ALA A 301 -0.26 7.26 -5.33
C ALA A 301 -0.03 8.73 -5.71
N ILE A 302 0.19 9.58 -4.73
CA ILE A 302 0.38 11.02 -4.89
C ILE A 302 1.59 11.50 -4.11
N ASN A 303 2.38 12.42 -4.67
CA ASN A 303 3.60 12.96 -4.05
C ASN A 303 4.59 11.86 -3.60
N SER A 304 4.56 10.70 -4.24
CA SER A 304 5.24 9.49 -3.75
C SER A 304 6.53 9.23 -4.54
N SER A 305 7.39 8.38 -3.99
CA SER A 305 8.63 7.95 -4.63
C SER A 305 8.60 6.45 -4.91
N PHE A 306 8.86 6.09 -6.16
CA PHE A 306 8.96 4.70 -6.61
C PHE A 306 10.42 4.35 -6.77
N THR A 307 10.90 3.43 -5.94
CA THR A 307 12.33 3.07 -5.85
C THR A 307 12.52 1.58 -6.04
N GLY A 308 13.66 1.19 -6.59
CA GLY A 308 14.13 -0.20 -6.58
C GLY A 308 15.24 -0.36 -5.55
N VAL A 309 15.38 -1.56 -4.99
CA VAL A 309 16.58 -1.92 -4.22
C VAL A 309 17.85 -1.84 -5.08
N SER A 310 19.01 -1.82 -4.44
CA SER A 310 20.29 -1.81 -5.16
C SER A 310 20.38 -2.98 -6.15
N GLY A 311 20.79 -2.69 -7.38
CA GLY A 311 20.88 -3.67 -8.45
C GLY A 311 19.55 -4.03 -9.12
N SER A 312 18.46 -3.31 -8.85
CA SER A 312 17.23 -3.42 -9.65
C SER A 312 17.53 -3.09 -11.13
N PRO A 313 17.17 -3.97 -12.09
CA PRO A 313 17.37 -3.71 -13.50
C PRO A 313 16.56 -2.49 -13.96
N ASP A 314 17.14 -1.69 -14.86
CA ASP A 314 16.43 -0.60 -15.55
C ASP A 314 15.26 -1.15 -16.38
N ASN A 315 14.17 -0.40 -16.47
CA ASN A 315 13.06 -0.66 -17.40
C ASN A 315 12.44 -2.08 -17.29
N ASN A 316 12.24 -2.58 -16.07
CA ASN A 316 11.86 -3.99 -15.85
C ASN A 316 10.60 -4.18 -15.00
N THR A 317 10.34 -3.30 -14.02
CA THR A 317 9.19 -3.37 -13.13
C THR A 317 7.96 -2.70 -13.74
N TYR A 318 6.82 -3.40 -13.71
CA TYR A 318 5.53 -2.84 -14.09
C TYR A 318 4.96 -2.01 -12.93
N LEU A 319 4.38 -0.85 -13.25
CA LEU A 319 3.57 -0.11 -12.28
C LEU A 319 2.36 -0.93 -11.85
N GLY A 320 1.83 -1.81 -12.70
CA GLY A 320 0.80 -2.74 -12.25
C GLY A 320 0.12 -3.55 -13.34
N ARG A 321 -0.85 -4.33 -12.90
CA ARG A 321 -1.79 -5.11 -13.72
C ARG A 321 -3.15 -5.17 -13.03
N ALA A 322 -4.22 -5.51 -13.74
CA ALA A 322 -5.51 -5.71 -13.08
C ALA A 322 -5.51 -7.06 -12.35
N TRP A 323 -5.95 -7.06 -11.10
CA TRP A 323 -6.42 -8.29 -10.48
C TRP A 323 -7.90 -8.43 -10.83
N ASP A 324 -8.19 -9.23 -11.85
CA ASP A 324 -9.57 -9.57 -12.22
C ASP A 324 -10.08 -10.63 -11.21
N GLU A 325 -10.26 -10.20 -9.96
CA GLU A 325 -10.53 -11.05 -8.80
C GLU A 325 -11.74 -11.96 -9.01
N SER A 326 -11.57 -13.24 -8.64
CA SER A 326 -12.56 -14.30 -8.79
C SER A 326 -13.03 -14.56 -10.23
N VAL A 327 -12.33 -14.04 -11.24
CA VAL A 327 -12.51 -14.44 -12.63
C VAL A 327 -11.58 -15.61 -12.93
N GLY A 328 -12.14 -16.74 -13.40
CA GLY A 328 -11.35 -17.96 -13.61
C GLY A 328 -10.49 -17.98 -14.89
N SER A 329 -10.89 -17.22 -15.91
CA SER A 329 -10.19 -17.13 -17.19
C SER A 329 -10.64 -15.88 -17.95
N LEU A 330 -9.90 -15.50 -19.01
CA LEU A 330 -10.27 -14.39 -19.89
C LEU A 330 -11.70 -14.53 -20.44
N SER A 331 -12.12 -15.74 -20.82
CA SER A 331 -13.47 -15.98 -21.37
C SER A 331 -14.60 -15.78 -20.36
N ALA A 332 -14.29 -15.80 -19.06
CA ALA A 332 -15.25 -15.53 -17.98
C ALA A 332 -15.32 -14.04 -17.60
N TYR A 333 -14.51 -13.18 -18.22
CA TYR A 333 -14.55 -11.74 -17.97
C TYR A 333 -15.81 -11.13 -18.60
N VAL A 334 -16.61 -10.44 -17.79
CA VAL A 334 -17.86 -9.79 -18.24
C VAL A 334 -17.73 -8.28 -18.06
N ASN A 335 -17.81 -7.55 -19.17
CA ASN A 335 -17.74 -6.09 -19.18
C ASN A 335 -18.81 -5.47 -18.26
N GLY A 336 -18.39 -4.55 -17.39
CA GLY A 336 -19.28 -3.88 -16.43
C GLY A 336 -19.68 -4.71 -15.21
N THR A 337 -19.33 -6.01 -15.14
CA THR A 337 -19.70 -6.91 -14.03
C THR A 337 -18.46 -7.50 -13.34
N SER A 338 -17.45 -7.90 -14.10
CA SER A 338 -16.17 -8.31 -13.51
C SER A 338 -15.42 -7.11 -12.92
N PRO A 339 -14.56 -7.31 -11.91
CA PRO A 339 -13.68 -6.26 -11.42
C PRO A 339 -12.90 -5.59 -12.57
N ASN A 340 -12.70 -4.29 -12.45
CA ASN A 340 -11.82 -3.55 -13.34
C ASN A 340 -11.04 -2.55 -12.50
N GLY A 341 -9.86 -3.00 -12.08
CA GLY A 341 -8.96 -2.27 -11.20
C GLY A 341 -8.73 -0.84 -11.66
N GLN A 342 -8.67 0.07 -10.68
CA GLN A 342 -8.36 1.48 -10.90
C GLN A 342 -7.11 1.84 -10.10
N VAL A 343 -6.14 2.48 -10.76
CA VAL A 343 -5.00 3.11 -10.10
C VAL A 343 -4.61 4.39 -10.81
N THR A 344 -4.21 5.40 -10.05
CA THR A 344 -3.59 6.62 -10.56
C THR A 344 -2.30 6.90 -9.83
N VAL A 345 -1.21 7.09 -10.56
CA VAL A 345 0.09 7.52 -10.03
C VAL A 345 0.33 8.96 -10.49
N ARG A 346 0.42 9.90 -9.55
CA ARG A 346 0.51 11.31 -9.90
C ARG A 346 1.48 12.09 -9.04
N ASP A 347 2.03 13.15 -9.62
CA ASP A 347 2.92 14.09 -8.94
C ASP A 347 4.05 13.33 -8.20
N SER A 348 4.50 12.20 -8.75
CA SER A 348 5.38 11.23 -8.10
C SER A 348 6.68 11.04 -8.87
N THR A 349 7.75 10.64 -8.19
CA THR A 349 9.05 10.36 -8.83
C THR A 349 9.16 8.86 -9.12
N LEU A 350 9.47 8.50 -10.37
CA LEU A 350 9.63 7.13 -10.83
C LEU A 350 11.12 6.81 -11.07
N GLY A 351 11.66 5.85 -10.32
CA GLY A 351 13.02 5.36 -10.53
C GLY A 351 13.19 4.59 -11.84
N SER A 352 14.43 4.44 -12.30
CA SER A 352 14.82 3.80 -13.58
C SER A 352 14.26 2.39 -13.78
N HIS A 353 14.14 1.62 -12.70
CA HIS A 353 13.57 0.28 -12.74
C HIS A 353 12.15 0.18 -13.32
N ILE A 354 11.36 1.26 -13.31
CA ILE A 354 10.01 1.27 -13.89
C ILE A 354 10.07 1.16 -15.42
N ARG A 355 9.21 0.34 -16.00
CA ARG A 355 9.07 0.21 -17.45
C ARG A 355 8.63 1.53 -18.09
N LYS A 356 9.37 1.96 -19.11
CA LYS A 356 9.26 3.27 -19.77
C LYS A 356 8.12 3.32 -20.78
N THR A 357 7.99 2.30 -21.63
CA THR A 357 7.01 2.32 -22.74
C THR A 357 5.65 1.70 -22.38
N ALA A 358 5.66 0.60 -21.63
CA ALA A 358 4.47 -0.16 -21.27
C ALA A 358 4.55 -0.59 -19.78
N PRO A 359 4.31 0.34 -18.85
CA PRO A 359 4.34 0.06 -17.41
C PRO A 359 3.14 -0.74 -16.91
N TRP A 360 2.12 -0.92 -17.73
CA TRP A 360 0.91 -1.66 -17.41
C TRP A 360 0.87 -2.97 -18.19
N ASN A 361 0.60 -4.08 -17.52
CA ASN A 361 0.55 -5.41 -18.15
C ASN A 361 -0.86 -5.99 -18.19
N ALA A 362 -0.99 -7.12 -18.90
CA ALA A 362 -2.18 -7.95 -18.89
C ALA A 362 -2.60 -8.35 -17.47
N SER A 363 -3.90 -8.52 -17.26
CA SER A 363 -4.48 -8.90 -15.97
C SER A 363 -4.06 -10.30 -15.53
N THR A 364 -4.38 -10.63 -14.27
CA THR A 364 -4.16 -11.97 -13.70
C THR A 364 -4.84 -13.11 -14.48
N VAL A 365 -5.87 -12.82 -15.29
CA VAL A 365 -6.55 -13.81 -16.14
C VAL A 365 -6.14 -13.72 -17.61
N GLY A 366 -5.13 -12.92 -17.93
CA GLY A 366 -4.63 -12.73 -19.29
C GLY A 366 -5.44 -11.72 -20.12
N ARG A 367 -6.30 -10.91 -19.51
CA ARG A 367 -6.97 -9.80 -20.22
C ARG A 367 -5.92 -8.78 -20.65
N PRO A 368 -5.75 -8.51 -21.96
CA PRO A 368 -4.74 -7.58 -22.43
C PRO A 368 -4.94 -6.20 -21.81
N TYR A 369 -3.84 -5.51 -21.48
CA TYR A 369 -3.92 -4.10 -21.12
C TYR A 369 -4.45 -3.31 -22.31
N CYS A 370 -5.45 -2.46 -22.08
CA CYS A 370 -6.01 -1.62 -23.12
C CYS A 370 -6.60 -0.33 -22.52
N SER A 371 -6.25 0.83 -23.08
CA SER A 371 -6.71 2.14 -22.60
C SER A 371 -7.88 2.73 -23.41
N SER A 372 -8.12 2.26 -24.64
CA SER A 372 -9.14 2.79 -25.55
C SER A 372 -9.47 1.80 -26.68
N ASN A 373 -10.70 1.80 -27.18
CA ASN A 373 -11.16 0.92 -28.28
C ASN A 373 -10.96 -0.57 -28.00
N CYS A 374 -11.29 -0.99 -26.78
CA CYS A 374 -10.99 -2.31 -26.23
C CYS A 374 -12.15 -3.29 -26.43
N THR A 375 -11.84 -4.58 -26.64
CA THR A 375 -12.84 -5.67 -26.64
C THR A 375 -13.45 -5.88 -25.25
N ASN A 376 -12.60 -5.96 -24.23
CA ASN A 376 -13.03 -5.94 -22.84
C ASN A 376 -13.04 -4.51 -22.28
N SER A 377 -13.64 -4.29 -21.10
CA SER A 377 -13.60 -2.99 -20.43
C SER A 377 -12.17 -2.43 -20.37
N ALA A 378 -12.00 -1.19 -20.83
CA ALA A 378 -10.71 -0.51 -20.81
C ALA A 378 -10.15 -0.44 -19.38
N ASN A 379 -8.85 -0.69 -19.22
CA ASN A 379 -8.17 -0.57 -17.93
C ASN A 379 -8.21 0.87 -17.44
N ARG A 380 -8.31 1.03 -16.11
CA ARG A 380 -8.42 2.34 -15.46
C ARG A 380 -7.10 2.72 -14.77
N PHE A 381 -6.00 2.61 -15.51
CA PHE A 381 -4.65 2.86 -15.01
C PHE A 381 -4.09 4.13 -15.64
N TYR A 382 -3.71 5.07 -14.80
CA TYR A 382 -3.42 6.43 -15.24
C TYR A 382 -2.18 7.00 -14.58
N GLU A 383 -1.53 7.93 -15.27
CA GLU A 383 -0.44 8.74 -14.75
C GLU A 383 -0.72 10.23 -14.93
N TYR A 384 -0.14 11.07 -14.06
CA TYR A 384 -0.21 12.53 -14.21
C TYR A 384 0.98 13.22 -13.56
N LYS A 385 1.75 14.01 -14.33
CA LYS A 385 2.88 14.81 -13.82
C LYS A 385 3.90 14.02 -12.99
N ASN A 386 4.15 12.78 -13.36
CA ASN A 386 5.25 12.02 -12.78
C ASN A 386 6.59 12.50 -13.36
N SER A 387 7.65 12.35 -12.57
CA SER A 387 9.02 12.75 -12.94
C SER A 387 10.00 11.58 -12.68
N GLY A 388 11.28 11.79 -12.94
CA GLY A 388 12.32 10.77 -12.74
C GLY A 388 12.58 9.90 -13.97
N THR A 389 13.62 9.08 -13.90
CA THR A 389 14.14 8.30 -15.04
C THR A 389 13.18 7.21 -15.54
N GLY A 390 12.28 6.73 -14.69
CA GLY A 390 11.21 5.79 -15.06
C GLY A 390 9.96 6.47 -15.61
N ALA A 391 9.85 7.80 -15.50
CA ALA A 391 8.76 8.55 -16.11
C ALA A 391 9.01 8.81 -17.60
N ALA A 392 10.23 8.66 -18.11
CA ALA A 392 10.56 8.93 -19.51
C ALA A 392 9.90 7.94 -20.49
N ASN A 393 9.55 8.44 -21.69
CA ASN A 393 9.21 7.63 -22.86
C ASN A 393 10.48 7.22 -23.61
#